data_AF-A0A8X6MP94-F1
#
_entry.id   AF-A0A8X6MP94-F1
#
_cell.length_a   1.000
_cell.length_b   1.000
_cell.length_c   1.000
_cell.angle_alpha   90.00
_cell.angle_beta   90.00
_cell.angle_gamma   90.00
#
_symmetry.space_group_name_H-M   'P 1'
#
loop_
_entity.id
_entity.type
_entity.pdbx_description
1 polymer ?
#
loop_
_entity_poly.entity_id
_entity_poly.type
_entity_poly.pdbx_seq_one_letter_code
_entity_poly.pdbx_strand_id
1 'polypeptide(L)'
;MLKSIFILILVVALVTCQEEEGCGMFKRKCKENQYCYKVHPKSLGMCFYYFKKGSLCNDRILCEPHLECKEQKGVFIRFSICDDPSETTVAPTFTTDVKEEVTDTE
;
A
#
# COMPACT_ATOMS: atom_id res chain seq x y z
N MET A 1 -19.51 32.70 -10.28
CA MET A 1 -18.30 31.86 -10.27
C MET A 1 -18.07 31.13 -8.94
N LEU A 2 -18.33 31.76 -7.78
CA LEU A 2 -18.14 31.15 -6.45
C LEU A 2 -18.94 29.84 -6.21
N LYS A 3 -20.17 29.74 -6.74
CA LYS A 3 -21.02 28.54 -6.62
C LYS A 3 -20.43 27.29 -7.29
N SER A 4 -19.70 27.45 -8.40
CA SER A 4 -19.08 26.31 -9.12
C SER A 4 -17.88 25.76 -8.35
N ILE A 5 -17.10 26.65 -7.72
CA ILE A 5 -15.97 26.30 -6.86
C ILE A 5 -16.46 25.57 -5.61
N PHE A 6 -17.57 26.03 -5.00
CA PHE A 6 -18.17 25.36 -3.85
C PHE A 6 -18.63 23.93 -4.16
N ILE A 7 -19.18 23.69 -5.36
CA ILE A 7 -19.58 22.35 -5.82
C ILE A 7 -18.35 21.47 -6.03
N LEU A 8 -17.29 21.99 -6.66
CA LEU A 8 -16.02 21.27 -6.81
C LEU A 8 -15.40 20.88 -5.46
N ILE A 9 -15.38 21.80 -4.49
CA ILE A 9 -14.87 21.52 -3.13
C ILE A 9 -15.75 20.47 -2.42
N LEU A 10 -17.08 20.57 -2.53
CA LEU A 10 -18.00 19.57 -1.97
C LEU A 10 -17.81 18.19 -2.58
N VAL A 11 -17.60 18.09 -3.90
CA VAL A 11 -17.37 16.82 -4.58
C VAL A 11 -16.03 16.21 -4.17
N VAL A 12 -14.96 17.01 -4.11
CA VAL A 12 -13.64 16.52 -3.66
C VAL A 12 -13.70 16.07 -2.20
N ALA A 13 -14.36 16.83 -1.32
CA ALA A 13 -14.53 16.45 0.09
C ALA A 13 -15.38 15.18 0.27
N LEU A 14 -16.43 15.00 -0.54
CA LEU A 14 -17.27 13.80 -0.53
C LEU A 14 -16.50 12.56 -1.04
N VAL A 15 -15.61 12.72 -2.03
CA VAL A 15 -14.76 11.64 -2.53
C VAL A 15 -13.70 11.26 -1.49
N THR A 16 -13.10 12.22 -0.79
CA THR A 16 -12.11 11.93 0.27
C THR A 16 -12.72 11.35 1.55
N CYS A 17 -14.03 11.49 1.77
CA CYS A 17 -14.73 10.99 2.96
C CYS A 17 -15.34 9.59 2.81
N GLN A 18 -15.35 8.98 1.61
CA GLN A 18 -15.93 7.64 1.43
C GLN A 18 -15.01 6.49 1.90
N GLU A 19 -13.72 6.73 2.10
CA GLU A 19 -12.75 5.67 2.44
C GLU A 19 -12.41 5.53 3.92
N GLU A 20 -13.12 6.20 4.83
CA GLU A 20 -13.07 5.83 6.25
C GLU A 20 -14.01 4.64 6.51
N GLU A 21 -13.70 3.49 5.90
CA GLU A 21 -14.33 2.22 6.23
C GLU A 21 -13.90 1.78 7.64
N GLY A 22 -14.54 2.35 8.64
CA GLY A 22 -14.43 1.86 10.01
C GLY A 22 -14.78 0.37 10.08
N CYS A 23 -14.03 -0.37 10.89
CA CYS A 23 -14.18 -1.80 11.02
C CYS A 23 -15.27 -2.18 12.05
N GLY A 24 -16.14 -3.11 11.67
CA GLY A 24 -17.17 -3.69 12.55
C GLY A 24 -18.41 -2.82 12.77
N MET A 25 -19.22 -3.22 13.75
CA MET A 25 -20.58 -2.69 13.99
C MET A 25 -20.60 -1.20 14.35
N PHE A 26 -19.49 -0.71 14.91
CA PHE A 26 -19.35 0.66 15.39
C PHE A 26 -18.44 1.52 14.50
N LYS A 27 -18.09 1.04 13.30
CA LYS A 27 -17.15 1.71 12.38
C LYS A 27 -15.89 2.22 13.11
N ARG A 28 -15.33 1.40 14.01
CA ARG A 28 -14.11 1.80 14.73
C ARG A 28 -12.91 1.66 13.82
N LYS A 29 -12.03 2.66 13.86
CA LYS A 29 -10.73 2.56 13.18
C LYS A 29 -9.89 1.49 13.87
N CYS A 30 -9.31 0.58 13.09
CA CYS A 30 -8.35 -0.38 13.60
C CYS A 30 -7.05 0.33 14.01
N LYS A 31 -6.25 -0.33 14.84
CA LYS A 31 -4.91 0.19 15.19
C LYS A 31 -4.02 0.20 13.95
N GLU A 32 -2.95 0.98 14.01
CA GLU A 32 -2.00 1.14 12.90
C GLU A 32 -1.35 -0.19 12.46
N ASN A 33 -1.18 -1.13 13.39
CA ASN A 33 -0.68 -2.47 13.12
C ASN A 33 -1.78 -3.52 12.87
N GLN A 34 -2.99 -3.07 12.53
CA GLN A 34 -4.15 -3.92 12.28
C GLN A 34 -4.88 -3.51 11.01
N TYR A 35 -5.48 -4.50 10.34
CA TYR A 35 -6.36 -4.29 9.19
C TYR A 35 -7.77 -4.78 9.50
N CYS A 36 -8.75 -4.28 8.74
CA CYS A 36 -10.12 -4.75 8.86
C CYS A 36 -10.33 -6.03 8.06
N TYR A 37 -10.51 -7.14 8.77
CA TYR A 37 -10.85 -8.42 8.17
C TYR A 37 -12.37 -8.58 8.07
N LYS A 38 -12.88 -8.80 6.84
CA LYS A 38 -14.30 -9.05 6.56
C LYS A 38 -14.44 -10.44 5.93
N VAL A 39 -15.25 -11.33 6.53
CA VAL A 39 -15.52 -12.66 5.94
C VAL A 39 -16.30 -12.52 4.63
N HIS A 40 -17.23 -11.57 4.61
CA HIS A 40 -17.97 -11.13 3.44
C HIS A 40 -18.03 -9.60 3.38
N PRO A 41 -18.15 -8.98 2.21
CA PRO A 41 -18.23 -7.52 2.07
C PRO A 41 -19.41 -6.90 2.85
N LYS A 42 -20.46 -7.69 3.13
CA LYS A 42 -21.64 -7.28 3.92
C LYS A 42 -21.58 -7.69 5.39
N SER A 43 -20.50 -8.35 5.83
CA SER A 43 -20.34 -8.82 7.22
C SER A 43 -19.72 -7.76 8.11
N LEU A 44 -19.96 -7.89 9.41
CA LEU A 44 -19.25 -7.13 10.44
C LEU A 44 -17.75 -7.46 10.36
N GLY A 45 -16.94 -6.47 10.02
CA GLY A 45 -15.48 -6.62 10.01
C GLY A 45 -14.91 -6.71 11.43
N MET A 46 -13.77 -7.36 11.57
CA MET A 46 -12.99 -7.41 12.81
C MET A 46 -11.57 -6.91 12.55
N CYS A 47 -10.98 -6.21 13.50
CA CYS A 47 -9.58 -5.80 13.39
C CYS A 47 -8.68 -7.01 13.63
N PHE A 48 -7.83 -7.31 12.66
CA PHE A 48 -6.85 -8.39 12.71
C PHE A 48 -5.44 -7.82 12.60
N TYR A 49 -4.47 -8.46 13.25
CA TYR A 49 -3.07 -8.01 13.13
C TYR A 49 -2.50 -8.38 11.77
N TYR A 50 -1.64 -7.51 11.24
CA TYR A 50 -0.83 -7.85 10.09
C TYR A 50 0.14 -9.00 10.41
N PHE A 51 0.46 -9.79 9.40
CA PHE A 51 1.36 -10.93 9.53
C PHE A 51 2.81 -10.55 9.22
N LYS A 52 3.72 -11.06 10.06
CA LYS A 52 5.15 -10.79 9.97
C LYS A 52 5.81 -11.64 8.88
N LYS A 53 7.03 -11.26 8.51
CA LYS A 53 7.91 -12.00 7.61
C LYS A 53 7.96 -13.50 7.95
N GLY A 54 7.87 -14.36 6.93
CA GLY A 54 7.84 -15.82 7.03
C GLY A 54 6.47 -16.41 7.35
N SER A 55 5.45 -15.58 7.64
CA SER A 55 4.08 -16.06 7.83
C SER A 55 3.41 -16.39 6.50
N LEU A 56 2.47 -17.34 6.51
CA LEU A 56 1.60 -17.60 5.37
C LEU A 56 0.68 -16.41 5.09
N CYS A 57 0.46 -16.10 3.81
CA CYS A 57 -0.40 -15.03 3.36
C CYS A 57 -1.27 -15.47 2.18
N ASN A 58 -2.35 -14.73 1.94
CA ASN A 58 -3.26 -14.89 0.80
C ASN A 58 -4.11 -13.62 0.66
N ASP A 59 -5.09 -13.60 -0.27
CA ASP A 59 -5.98 -12.45 -0.51
C ASP A 59 -6.74 -11.95 0.74
N ARG A 60 -6.81 -12.75 1.79
CA ARG A 60 -7.54 -12.48 3.04
C ARG A 60 -6.61 -12.23 4.23
N ILE A 61 -5.38 -12.72 4.16
CA ILE A 61 -4.37 -12.68 5.21
C ILE A 61 -3.27 -11.73 4.75
N LEU A 62 -3.28 -10.52 5.31
CA LEU A 62 -2.39 -9.44 4.89
C LEU A 62 -1.09 -9.43 5.69
N CYS A 63 0.01 -9.20 4.99
CA CYS A 63 1.33 -8.97 5.56
C CYS A 63 1.47 -7.55 6.11
N GLU A 64 2.47 -7.30 6.96
CA GLU A 64 2.81 -5.93 7.38
C GLU A 64 3.03 -5.02 6.16
N PRO A 65 2.71 -3.70 6.25
CA PRO A 65 2.70 -2.81 5.09
C PRO A 65 4.03 -2.68 4.32
N HIS A 66 5.14 -3.09 4.93
CA HIS A 66 6.48 -3.07 4.34
C HIS A 66 6.88 -4.42 3.72
N LEU A 67 5.98 -5.42 3.72
CA LEU A 67 6.20 -6.77 3.20
C LEU A 67 5.24 -7.06 2.05
N GLU A 68 5.66 -7.94 1.15
CA GLU A 68 4.84 -8.43 0.04
C GLU A 68 4.49 -9.90 0.23
N CYS A 69 3.28 -10.27 -0.20
CA CYS A 69 2.85 -11.67 -0.22
C CYS A 69 3.40 -12.35 -1.48
N LYS A 70 4.46 -13.15 -1.34
CA LYS A 70 5.15 -13.81 -2.45
C LYS A 70 4.79 -15.29 -2.54
N GLU A 71 4.42 -15.74 -3.74
CA GLU A 71 4.17 -17.16 -4.01
C GLU A 71 5.50 -17.94 -4.04
N GLN A 72 5.64 -18.91 -3.14
CA GLN A 72 6.73 -19.88 -3.13
C GLN A 72 6.31 -21.13 -3.90
N LYS A 73 7.11 -21.50 -4.91
CA LYS A 73 6.89 -22.72 -5.70
C LYS A 73 7.71 -23.86 -5.11
N GLY A 74 7.07 -24.65 -4.25
CA GLY A 74 7.58 -25.97 -3.87
C GLY A 74 7.33 -27.01 -4.97
N VAL A 75 8.08 -28.11 -4.94
CA VAL A 75 7.97 -29.22 -5.91
C VAL A 75 6.55 -29.82 -5.94
N PHE A 76 5.84 -29.80 -4.81
CA PHE A 76 4.50 -30.39 -4.66
C PHE A 76 3.45 -29.47 -4.02
N ILE A 77 3.82 -28.27 -3.58
CA ILE A 77 2.95 -27.39 -2.80
C ILE A 77 3.20 -25.94 -3.23
N ARG A 78 2.11 -25.22 -3.54
CA ARG A 78 2.13 -23.78 -3.77
C ARG A 78 1.58 -23.10 -2.53
N PHE A 79 2.35 -22.21 -1.94
CA PHE A 79 1.94 -21.42 -0.79
C PHE A 79 2.57 -20.04 -0.90
N SER A 80 1.90 -19.02 -0.38
CA SER A 80 2.44 -17.66 -0.37
C SER A 80 2.87 -17.29 1.04
N ILE A 81 4.00 -16.58 1.15
CA ILE A 81 4.55 -16.09 2.41
C ILE A 81 4.77 -14.58 2.37
N CYS A 82 4.68 -13.94 3.52
CA CYS A 82 5.12 -12.56 3.71
C CYS A 82 6.64 -12.51 3.64
N ASP A 83 7.17 -11.76 2.68
CA ASP A 83 8.61 -11.58 2.51
C ASP A 83 8.92 -10.12 2.18
N ASP A 84 10.20 -9.75 2.28
CA ASP A 84 10.61 -8.40 1.89
C ASP A 84 10.24 -8.14 0.42
N PRO A 85 9.80 -6.92 0.06
CA PRO A 85 9.53 -6.58 -1.33
C PRO A 85 10.75 -6.91 -2.18
N SER A 86 10.53 -7.40 -3.40
CA SER A 86 11.66 -7.58 -4.31
C SER A 86 12.22 -6.21 -4.59
N GLU A 87 13.46 -5.93 -4.16
CA GLU A 87 14.17 -4.74 -4.59
C GLU A 87 14.14 -4.72 -6.13
N THR A 88 13.36 -3.80 -6.69
CA THR A 88 13.62 -3.37 -8.05
C THR A 88 14.94 -2.66 -7.94
N THR A 89 16.03 -3.35 -8.27
CA THR A 89 17.31 -2.73 -8.58
C THR A 89 17.03 -1.75 -9.71
N VAL A 90 16.68 -0.51 -9.36
CA VAL A 90 16.79 0.61 -10.27
C VAL A 90 18.30 0.72 -10.46
N ALA A 91 18.79 0.10 -11.53
CA ALA A 91 20.16 0.29 -11.95
C ALA A 91 20.42 1.80 -11.89
N PRO A 92 21.45 2.27 -11.18
CA PRO A 92 21.76 3.68 -11.17
C PRO A 92 21.95 4.08 -12.63
N THR A 93 21.02 4.90 -13.14
CA THR A 93 21.25 5.63 -14.37
C THR A 93 22.44 6.52 -14.07
N PHE A 94 23.63 6.06 -14.46
CA PHE A 94 24.82 6.89 -14.51
C PHE A 94 24.51 7.99 -15.54
N THR A 95 23.91 9.09 -15.09
CA THR A 95 24.00 10.35 -15.80
C THR A 95 25.47 10.75 -15.74
N THR A 96 26.21 10.43 -16.79
CA THR A 96 27.49 11.06 -17.09
C THR A 96 27.21 12.55 -17.30
N ASP A 97 27.34 13.31 -16.22
CA ASP A 97 27.60 14.74 -16.23
C ASP A 97 28.92 14.96 -16.97
N VAL A 98 28.86 15.14 -18.29
CA VAL A 98 29.93 15.82 -19.03
C VAL A 98 29.75 17.30 -18.72
N LYS A 99 30.44 17.75 -17.68
CA LYS A 99 30.61 19.17 -17.35
C LYS A 99 31.41 19.81 -18.48
N GLU A 100 30.71 20.55 -19.33
CA GLU A 100 31.30 21.55 -20.21
C GLU A 100 31.84 22.67 -19.31
N GLU A 101 33.16 22.80 -19.20
CA GLU A 101 33.81 23.96 -18.59
C GLU A 101 34.70 24.64 -19.64
N VAL A 102 34.17 25.74 -20.17
CA VAL A 102 34.88 26.75 -20.94
C VAL A 102 35.41 27.79 -19.97
N THR A 103 36.71 28.07 -20.00
CA THR A 103 37.37 29.39 -19.78
C THR A 103 38.89 29.20 -19.94
N ASP A 104 39.57 29.75 -20.96
CA ASP A 104 39.99 31.13 -21.28
C ASP A 104 41.39 31.50 -20.71
N THR A 105 42.18 32.13 -21.58
CA THR A 105 43.36 33.00 -21.36
C THR A 105 44.61 32.45 -20.66
N GLU A 106 45.70 32.25 -21.41
CA GLU A 106 46.81 33.23 -21.58
C GLU A 106 47.69 32.86 -22.78
#